data_AF-A0A662TFE3-F1
#
_entry.id   AF-A0A662TFE3-F1
#
_cell.length_a   1.000
_cell.length_b   1.000
_cell.length_c   1.000
_cell.angle_alpha   90.00
_cell.angle_beta   90.00
_cell.angle_gamma   90.00
#
_symmetry.space_group_name_H-M   'P 1'
#
loop_
_entity.id
_entity.type
_entity.pdbx_description
1 polymer ?
#
loop_
_entity_poly.entity_id
_entity_poly.type
_entity_poly.pdbx_seq_one_letter_code
_entity_poly.pdbx_strand_id
1 'polypeptide(L)' 'AIEVLMRKTLTAGLRAANAISILEEVSQDPNMPLFARTSIWQAVTLLEQVRD' A
#
# COMPACT_ATOMS: atom_id res chain seq x y z
N ALA A 1 -5.64 -5.59 -2.88
CA ALA A 1 -4.24 -5.21 -2.63
C ALA A 1 -3.22 -6.15 -3.31
N ILE A 2 -3.13 -7.44 -2.92
CA ILE A 2 -2.13 -8.40 -3.49
C ILE A 2 -2.24 -8.54 -5.02
N GLU A 3 -3.46 -8.51 -5.55
CA GLU A 3 -3.72 -8.71 -6.98
C GLU A 3 -3.21 -7.54 -7.86
N VAL A 4 -3.21 -6.32 -7.31
CA VAL A 4 -2.68 -5.13 -7.97
C VAL A 4 -1.15 -5.17 -8.01
N LEU A 5 -0.53 -5.68 -6.95
CA LEU A 5 0.91 -5.95 -6.92
C LEU A 5 1.31 -7.03 -7.93
N MET A 6 0.42 -7.91 -8.37
CA MET A 6 0.73 -9.02 -9.28
C MET A 6 0.61 -8.65 -10.78
N ARG A 7 0.14 -7.45 -11.12
CA ARG A 7 0.02 -7.00 -12.53
C ARG A 7 1.39 -6.64 -13.12
N LYS A 8 1.98 -7.58 -13.86
CA LYS A 8 3.29 -7.45 -14.55
C LYS A 8 3.34 -6.42 -15.69
N THR A 9 2.21 -5.79 -16.03
CA THR A 9 2.11 -4.79 -17.11
C THR A 9 2.44 -3.37 -16.66
N LEU A 10 2.69 -3.15 -15.36
CA LEU A 10 2.93 -1.83 -14.76
C LEU A 10 4.37 -1.72 -14.25
N THR A 11 4.95 -0.52 -14.31
CA THR A 11 6.27 -0.22 -13.72
C THR A 11 6.26 -0.46 -12.20
N ALA A 12 7.44 -0.66 -11.60
CA ALA A 12 7.53 -0.95 -10.17
C ALA A 12 6.95 0.20 -9.34
N GLY A 13 7.22 1.44 -9.74
CA GLY A 13 6.66 2.64 -9.10
C GLY A 13 5.13 2.73 -9.22
N LEU A 14 4.56 2.39 -10.39
CA LEU A 14 3.10 2.44 -10.57
C LEU A 14 2.37 1.34 -9.79
N ARG A 15 3.00 0.17 -9.61
CA ARG A 15 2.50 -0.89 -8.73
C ARG A 15 2.54 -0.47 -7.27
N ALA A 16 3.62 0.18 -6.85
CA ALA A 16 3.77 0.71 -5.50
C ALA A 16 2.73 1.80 -5.22
N ALA A 17 2.55 2.77 -6.13
CA ALA A 17 1.55 3.84 -5.99
C ALA A 17 0.12 3.30 -5.85
N ASN A 18 -0.26 2.32 -6.68
CA ASN A 18 -1.58 1.71 -6.57
C ASN A 18 -1.75 0.91 -5.26
N ALA A 19 -0.70 0.26 -4.77
CA ALA A 19 -0.75 -0.47 -3.50
C ALA A 19 -0.87 0.49 -2.30
N ILE A 20 -0.15 1.62 -2.31
CA ILE A 20 -0.27 2.68 -1.30
C ILE A 20 -1.70 3.21 -1.27
N SER A 21 -2.30 3.54 -2.42
CA SER A 21 -3.67 4.08 -2.48
C SER A 21 -4.70 3.14 -1.82
N ILE A 22 -4.59 1.82 -2.05
CA ILE A 22 -5.48 0.83 -1.42
C ILE A 22 -5.23 0.76 0.10
N LEU A 23 -3.96 0.78 0.52
CA LEU A 23 -3.59 0.73 1.94
C LEU A 23 -4.06 1.97 2.69
N GLU A 24 -4.01 3.15 2.08
CA GLU A 24 -4.52 4.39 2.65
C GLU A 24 -6.03 4.36 2.83
N GLU A 25 -6.78 3.82 1.87
CA GLU A 25 -8.23 3.64 1.96
C GLU A 25 -8.60 2.74 3.17
N VAL A 26 -7.93 1.60 3.32
CA VAL A 26 -8.14 0.72 4.49
C VAL A 26 -7.71 1.41 5.79
N SER A 27 -6.67 2.25 5.73
CA SER A 27 -6.19 2.99 6.90
C SER A 27 -7.22 4.01 7.43
N GLN A 28 -8.18 4.43 6.61
CA GLN A 28 -9.21 5.40 6.99
C GLN A 28 -10.38 4.74 7.74
N ASP A 29 -10.43 3.41 7.83
CA ASP A 29 -11.51 2.71 8.53
C ASP A 29 -11.51 3.07 10.04
N PRO A 30 -12.64 3.59 10.58
CA PRO A 30 -12.76 3.96 11.98
C PRO A 30 -12.74 2.76 12.94
N ASN A 31 -13.08 1.55 12.47
CA ASN A 31 -13.05 0.32 13.26
C ASN A 31 -11.67 -0.36 13.27
N MET A 32 -10.68 0.20 12.57
CA MET A 32 -9.38 -0.44 12.43
C MET A 32 -8.60 -0.42 13.76
N PRO A 33 -8.10 -1.59 14.21
CA PRO A 33 -7.24 -1.67 15.38
C PRO A 33 -5.95 -0.87 15.23
N LEU A 34 -5.44 -0.31 16.33
CA LEU A 34 -4.23 0.53 16.33
C LEU A 34 -3.01 -0.19 15.73
N PHE A 35 -2.81 -1.47 16.07
CA PHE A 35 -1.67 -2.25 15.56
C PHE A 35 -1.74 -2.44 14.03
N ALA A 36 -2.94 -2.57 13.46
CA ALA A 36 -3.13 -2.72 12.03
C ALA A 36 -2.80 -1.40 11.30
N ARG A 37 -3.19 -0.26 11.89
CA ARG A 37 -2.84 1.07 11.38
C ARG A 37 -1.32 1.28 11.34
N THR A 38 -0.57 0.89 12.38
CA THR A 38 0.90 0.95 12.37
C THR A 38 1.52 0.01 11.35
N SER A 39 1.00 -1.21 11.19
CA SER A 39 1.48 -2.14 10.15
C SER A 39 1.25 -1.60 8.73
N ILE A 40 0.09 -0.97 8.48
CA ILE A 40 -0.19 -0.31 7.20
C ILE A 40 0.78 0.84 6.96
N TRP A 41 1.01 1.68 7.97
CA TRP A 41 1.96 2.79 7.85
C TRP A 41 3.37 2.29 7.50
N GLN A 42 3.86 1.24 8.16
CA GLN A 42 5.14 0.62 7.84
C GLN A 42 5.19 0.10 6.38
N ALA A 43 4.11 -0.54 5.93
CA ALA A 43 4.03 -1.03 4.55
C ALA A 43 4.06 0.12 3.53
N VAL A 44 3.35 1.23 3.79
CA VAL A 44 3.38 2.42 2.95
C VAL A 44 4.79 3.00 2.87
N THR A 45 5.49 3.18 4.00
CA THR A 45 6.87 3.70 4.01
C THR A 45 7.83 2.86 3.18
N LEU A 46 7.67 1.53 3.18
CA LEU A 46 8.47 0.63 2.34
C LEU A 46 8.11 0.76 0.86
N LEU A 47 6.83 0.91 0.54
CA LEU A 47 6.36 1.08 -0.84
C LEU A 47 6.76 2.45 -1.42
N GLU A 48 6.82 3.50 -0.61
CA GLU A 48 7.28 4.84 -1.03
C GLU A 48 8.75 4.85 -1.49
N GLN A 49 9.57 3.92 -0.99
CA GLN A 49 10.96 3.75 -1.41
C GLN A 49 11.07 3.11 -2.79
N VAL A 50 10.01 2.49 -3.30
CA VAL A 50 9.95 1.91 -4.65
C VAL A 50 9.62 3.03 -5.63
N ARG A 51 10.65 3.77 -6.06
CA ARG A 51 10.59 4.73 -7.15
C ARG A 51 11.50 4.22 -8.27
N ASP A 52 10.93 4.01 -9.46
CA ASP A 52 11.67 3.78 -10.72
C ASP A 52 12.57 4.97 -11.03
#